data_AF-A0AAN0N8I7-F1
#
_entry.id   AF-A0AAN0N8I7-F1
#
_cell.length_a   1.000
_cell.length_b   1.000
_cell.length_c   1.000
_cell.angle_alpha   90.00
_cell.angle_beta   90.00
_cell.angle_gamma   90.00
#
_symmetry.space_group_name_H-M   'P 1'
#
loop_
_entity.id
_entity.type
_entity.pdbx_description
1 polymer ?
#
loop_
_entity_poly.entity_id
_entity_poly.type
_entity_poly.pdbx_seq_one_letter_code
_entity_poly.pdbx_strand_id
1 'polypeptide(L)'
;MAEVQAVKNRDTIQLIGHLLEIRHSKQMSDIWNVGINLALRISDLLAIKFSDIEEDRLTIRESKTGKMAQIALNPRSLEIILRIKKENPHHIYLFQSYRNQQAINKAANPLSRRSVSQAFSSIGEEISFPLGTHSMRKTRGYHLYKSTKDIARVMRMLRHSS
;
A
#
# COMPACT_ATOMS: atom_id res chain seq x y z
N MET A 1 -3.36 -19.67 -5.16
CA MET A 1 -3.35 -18.57 -4.17
C MET A 1 -4.72 -18.55 -3.52
N ALA A 2 -4.79 -18.56 -2.19
CA ALA A 2 -6.06 -18.43 -1.48
C ALA A 2 -6.75 -17.11 -1.89
N GLU A 3 -8.07 -17.15 -2.03
CA GLU A 3 -8.84 -15.97 -2.41
C GLU A 3 -8.86 -14.97 -1.25
N VAL A 4 -8.24 -13.80 -1.45
CA VAL A 4 -8.23 -12.73 -0.44
C VAL A 4 -9.47 -11.84 -0.55
N GLN A 5 -9.98 -11.32 0.56
CA GLN A 5 -11.23 -10.55 0.57
C GLN A 5 -11.05 -9.04 0.79
N ALA A 6 -12.07 -8.28 0.41
CA ALA A 6 -12.21 -6.85 0.71
C ALA A 6 -12.68 -6.66 2.17
N VAL A 7 -12.04 -5.75 2.89
CA VAL A 7 -12.45 -5.40 4.26
C VAL A 7 -13.60 -4.38 4.19
N LYS A 8 -14.80 -4.82 4.57
CA LYS A 8 -16.04 -4.03 4.39
C LYS A 8 -16.30 -3.04 5.52
N ASN A 9 -15.90 -3.36 6.75
CA ASN A 9 -16.09 -2.49 7.92
C ASN A 9 -14.88 -1.55 8.10
N ARG A 10 -15.14 -0.28 8.39
CA ARG A 10 -14.11 0.73 8.68
C ARG A 10 -13.36 0.43 9.98
N ASP A 11 -14.04 -0.13 10.98
CA ASP A 11 -13.39 -0.47 12.26
C ASP A 11 -12.36 -1.58 12.06
N THR A 12 -12.68 -2.58 11.23
CA THR A 12 -11.74 -3.64 10.87
C THR A 12 -10.55 -3.10 10.07
N ILE A 13 -10.74 -2.08 9.22
CA ILE A 13 -9.61 -1.42 8.53
C ILE A 13 -8.65 -0.77 9.54
N GLN A 14 -9.20 -0.09 10.56
CA GLN A 14 -8.40 0.54 11.61
C GLN A 14 -7.71 -0.51 12.49
N LEU A 15 -8.44 -1.56 12.86
CA LEU A 15 -7.91 -2.68 13.64
C LEU A 15 -6.73 -3.34 12.93
N ILE A 16 -6.84 -3.65 11.63
CA ILE A 16 -5.74 -4.24 10.86
C ILE A 16 -4.51 -3.32 10.86
N GLY A 17 -4.71 -2.02 10.66
CA GLY A 17 -3.61 -1.05 10.71
C GLY A 17 -2.92 -1.04 12.08
N HIS A 18 -3.71 -1.03 13.16
CA HIS A 18 -3.19 -1.09 14.53
C HIS A 18 -2.45 -2.39 14.82
N LEU A 19 -3.01 -3.54 14.45
CA LEU A 19 -2.39 -4.86 14.64
C LEU A 19 -1.07 -4.98 13.88
N LEU A 20 -1.00 -4.46 12.63
CA LEU A 20 0.24 -4.42 11.86
C LEU A 20 1.33 -3.59 12.56
N GLU A 21 0.96 -2.49 13.21
CA GLU A 21 1.91 -1.64 13.94
C GLU A 21 2.48 -2.35 15.17
N ILE A 22 1.62 -2.98 15.99
CA ILE A 22 2.04 -3.60 17.25
C ILE A 22 2.69 -4.99 17.07
N ARG A 23 2.31 -5.76 16.04
CA ARG A 23 2.82 -7.13 15.81
C ARG A 23 4.02 -7.18 14.89
N HIS A 24 4.14 -6.22 13.97
CA HIS A 24 5.21 -6.22 12.97
C HIS A 24 6.03 -4.93 13.01
N SER A 25 5.49 -3.82 12.49
CA SER A 25 6.16 -2.53 12.52
C SER A 25 5.22 -1.41 12.07
N LYS A 26 5.59 -0.18 12.46
CA LYS A 26 4.95 1.04 11.95
C LYS A 26 4.94 1.09 10.42
N GLN A 27 6.03 0.67 9.78
CA GLN A 27 6.13 0.62 8.32
C GLN A 27 5.08 -0.30 7.69
N MET A 28 4.74 -1.44 8.31
CA MET A 28 3.69 -2.34 7.81
C MET A 28 2.29 -1.70 7.92
N SER A 29 2.04 -0.98 9.01
CA SER A 29 0.81 -0.19 9.18
C SER A 29 0.72 0.93 8.13
N ASP A 30 1.82 1.62 7.84
CA ASP A 30 1.85 2.66 6.81
C ASP A 30 1.58 2.10 5.41
N ILE A 31 2.14 0.93 5.08
CA ILE A 31 1.85 0.22 3.82
C ILE A 31 0.35 -0.06 3.69
N TRP A 32 -0.31 -0.52 4.76
CA TRP A 32 -1.75 -0.76 4.77
C TRP A 32 -2.55 0.52 4.54
N ASN A 33 -2.26 1.56 5.31
CA ASN A 33 -3.00 2.83 5.27
C ASN A 33 -2.83 3.55 3.93
N VAL A 34 -1.60 3.63 3.41
CA VAL A 34 -1.33 4.23 2.09
C VAL A 34 -1.84 3.33 0.97
N GLY A 35 -1.62 2.01 1.07
CA GLY A 35 -1.99 1.05 0.04
C GLY A 35 -3.50 0.96 -0.20
N ILE A 36 -4.33 1.11 0.84
CA ILE A 36 -5.78 1.25 0.67
C ILE A 36 -6.13 2.49 -0.13
N ASN A 37 -5.51 3.64 0.15
CA ASN A 37 -5.85 4.89 -0.54
C ASN A 37 -5.44 4.86 -2.01
N LEU A 38 -4.25 4.35 -2.32
CA LEU A 38 -3.72 4.32 -3.69
C LEU A 38 -4.32 3.20 -4.57
N ALA A 39 -4.84 2.14 -3.94
CA ALA A 39 -5.36 0.94 -4.60
C ALA A 39 -4.40 0.32 -5.63
N LEU A 40 -3.09 0.43 -5.40
CA LEU A 40 -2.07 -0.14 -6.29
C LEU A 40 -1.89 -1.64 -6.06
N ARG A 41 -1.24 -2.31 -7.03
CA ARG A 41 -0.70 -3.65 -6.78
C ARG A 41 0.49 -3.51 -5.83
N ILE A 42 0.75 -4.53 -5.03
CA ILE A 42 1.82 -4.47 -4.03
C ILE A 42 3.20 -4.23 -4.65
N SER A 43 3.47 -4.76 -5.84
CA SER A 43 4.71 -4.49 -6.58
C SER A 43 4.88 -3.00 -6.89
N ASP A 44 3.81 -2.36 -7.38
CA ASP A 44 3.83 -0.95 -7.77
C ASP A 44 3.90 -0.05 -6.52
N LEU A 45 3.17 -0.40 -5.46
CA LEU A 45 3.18 0.31 -4.17
C LEU A 45 4.58 0.33 -3.53
N LEU A 46 5.27 -0.81 -3.53
CA LEU A 46 6.60 -0.93 -2.93
C LEU A 46 7.68 -0.26 -3.79
N ALA A 47 7.46 -0.15 -5.10
CA ALA A 47 8.40 0.49 -6.02
C ALA A 47 8.35 2.03 -5.97
N ILE A 48 7.37 2.64 -5.28
CA ILE A 48 7.24 4.10 -5.15
C ILE A 48 8.50 4.70 -4.54
N LYS A 49 9.06 5.69 -5.24
CA LYS A 49 10.14 6.53 -4.74
C LYS A 49 9.62 7.87 -4.25
N PHE A 50 10.36 8.52 -3.37
CA PHE A 50 10.04 9.90 -2.97
C PHE A 50 10.13 10.88 -4.14
N SER A 51 10.95 10.59 -5.16
CA SER A 51 11.02 11.37 -6.40
C SER A 51 9.77 11.27 -7.27
N ASP A 52 8.94 10.25 -7.06
CA ASP A 52 7.71 10.04 -7.83
C ASP A 52 6.54 10.86 -7.27
N ILE A 53 6.76 11.56 -6.15
CA ILE A 53 5.76 12.31 -5.40
C ILE A 53 6.12 13.79 -5.45
N GLU A 54 5.27 14.57 -6.10
CA GLU A 54 5.35 16.02 -6.21
C GLU A 54 4.09 16.61 -5.59
N GLU A 55 4.26 17.47 -4.57
CA GLU A 55 3.16 18.07 -3.81
C GLU A 55 2.14 17.03 -3.29
N ASP A 56 0.96 16.97 -3.91
CA ASP A 56 -0.14 16.06 -3.59
C ASP A 56 -0.36 14.98 -4.66
N ARG A 57 0.57 14.79 -5.59
CA ARG A 57 0.44 13.85 -6.71
C ARG A 57 1.56 12.82 -6.73
N LEU A 58 1.15 11.57 -6.89
CA LEU A 58 2.02 10.44 -7.19
C LEU A 58 1.96 10.14 -8.69
N THR A 59 3.12 10.17 -9.35
CA THR A 59 3.27 9.81 -10.77
C THR A 59 4.10 8.55 -10.89
N ILE A 60 3.49 7.44 -11.31
CA ILE A 60 4.17 6.16 -11.44
C ILE A 60 3.88 5.47 -12.76
N ARG A 61 4.83 4.65 -13.23
CA ARG A 61 4.61 3.73 -14.34
C ARG A 61 4.20 2.37 -13.80
N GLU A 62 3.00 1.90 -14.13
CA GLU A 62 2.54 0.60 -13.66
C GLU A 62 3.39 -0.53 -14.27
N SER A 63 3.90 -1.42 -13.42
CA SER A 63 4.80 -2.50 -13.85
C SER A 63 4.13 -3.48 -14.82
N LYS A 64 2.83 -3.75 -14.61
CA LYS A 64 2.09 -4.76 -15.39
C LYS A 64 1.66 -4.24 -16.77
N THR A 65 1.23 -2.98 -16.85
CA THR A 65 0.60 -2.42 -18.06
C THR A 65 1.53 -1.47 -18.81
N GLY A 66 2.61 -1.02 -18.17
CA GLY A 66 3.53 -0.01 -18.71
C GLY A 66 2.93 1.40 -18.78
N LYS A 67 1.67 1.59 -18.36
CA LYS A 67 0.95 2.87 -18.42
C LYS A 67 1.41 3.81 -17.32
N MET A 68 1.48 5.10 -17.64
CA MET A 68 1.65 6.15 -16.63
C MET A 68 0.34 6.36 -15.87
N ALA A 69 0.43 6.41 -14.56
CA ALA A 69 -0.67 6.71 -13.66
C ALA A 69 -0.32 7.93 -12.81
N GLN A 70 -1.21 8.90 -12.80
CA GLN A 70 -1.17 10.04 -11.88
C GLN A 70 -2.28 9.86 -10.85
N ILE A 71 -1.91 9.85 -9.57
CA ILE A 71 -2.81 9.57 -8.45
C ILE A 71 -2.75 10.75 -7.49
N ALA A 72 -3.89 11.38 -7.25
CA ALA A 72 -4.02 12.38 -6.19
C ALA A 72 -3.95 11.70 -4.82
N LEU A 73 -3.07 12.20 -3.96
CA LEU A 73 -2.89 11.78 -2.58
C LEU A 73 -3.92 12.51 -1.71
N ASN A 74 -4.64 11.77 -0.88
CA ASN A 74 -5.48 12.42 0.12
C ASN A 74 -4.63 12.97 1.28
N PRO A 75 -5.16 13.91 2.09
CA PRO A 75 -4.41 14.53 3.17
C PRO A 75 -3.78 13.52 4.14
N ARG A 76 -4.50 12.44 4.47
CA ARG A 76 -4.00 11.39 5.37
C ARG A 76 -2.81 10.62 4.79
N SER A 77 -2.85 10.26 3.51
CA SER A 77 -1.72 9.61 2.84
C SER A 77 -0.53 10.56 2.72
N LEU A 78 -0.78 11.83 2.43
CA LEU A 78 0.26 12.85 2.34
C LEU A 78 0.94 13.05 3.70
N GLU A 79 0.18 13.15 4.79
CA GLU A 79 0.70 13.25 6.15
C GLU A 79 1.64 12.08 6.50
N ILE A 80 1.22 10.84 6.20
CA ILE A 80 2.06 9.64 6.42
C ILE A 80 3.34 9.72 5.58
N ILE A 81 3.23 10.07 4.29
CA ILE A 81 4.38 10.17 3.37
C ILE A 81 5.38 11.23 3.86
N LEU A 82 4.90 12.42 4.23
CA LEU A 82 5.74 13.51 4.73
C LEU A 82 6.43 13.13 6.04
N ARG A 83 5.72 12.44 6.93
CA ARG A 83 6.31 11.91 8.17
C ARG A 83 7.45 10.93 7.85
N ILE A 84 7.22 9.95 6.98
CA ILE A 84 8.26 8.97 6.60
C ILE A 84 9.47 9.68 5.97
N LYS A 85 9.25 10.67 5.10
CA LYS A 85 10.32 11.47 4.48
C LYS A 85 11.14 12.25 5.51
N LYS A 86 10.48 12.83 6.51
CA LYS A 86 11.13 13.56 7.61
C LYS A 86 11.95 12.63 8.51
N GLU A 87 11.41 11.46 8.84
CA GLU A 87 12.09 10.45 9.67
C GLU A 87 13.26 9.79 8.93
N ASN A 88 13.19 9.71 7.59
CA ASN A 88 14.17 9.00 6.76
C ASN A 88 14.60 9.83 5.54
N PRO A 89 15.34 10.94 5.74
CA PRO A 89 15.63 11.91 4.67
C PRO A 89 16.49 11.36 3.52
N HIS A 90 17.23 10.27 3.77
CA HIS A 90 18.10 9.61 2.78
C HIS A 90 17.46 8.40 2.10
N HIS A 91 16.20 8.08 2.39
CA HIS A 91 15.51 6.99 1.72
C HIS A 91 15.17 7.36 0.27
N ILE A 92 15.35 6.40 -0.64
CA ILE A 92 14.95 6.54 -2.04
C ILE A 92 13.50 6.08 -2.21
N TYR A 93 13.17 4.92 -1.61
CA TYR A 93 11.84 4.34 -1.66
C TYR A 93 10.98 4.81 -0.49
N LEU A 94 9.69 5.02 -0.75
CA LEU A 94 8.72 5.34 0.31
C LEU A 94 8.69 4.24 1.39
N PHE A 95 8.72 2.98 0.96
CA PHE A 95 8.79 1.81 1.83
C PHE A 95 10.11 1.07 1.63
N GLN A 96 11.20 1.72 2.01
CA GLN A 96 12.55 1.14 1.92
C GLN A 96 12.78 0.06 2.99
N SER A 97 13.42 -1.05 2.62
CA SER A 97 13.88 -2.02 3.60
C SER A 97 14.96 -1.39 4.48
N TYR A 98 14.84 -1.52 5.79
CA TYR A 98 15.90 -1.11 6.71
C TYR A 98 17.18 -1.91 6.43
N ARG A 99 18.33 -1.25 6.49
CA ARG A 99 19.64 -1.89 6.28
C ARG A 99 19.97 -2.76 7.49
N ASN A 100 20.14 -4.05 7.28
CA ASN A 100 20.87 -4.90 8.23
C ASN A 100 22.39 -4.77 7.97
N GLN A 101 23.23 -5.28 8.87
CA GLN A 101 24.69 -5.27 8.68
C GLN A 101 25.13 -5.93 7.36
N GLN A 102 24.33 -6.85 6.80
CA GLN A 102 24.59 -7.51 5.51
C GLN A 102 24.27 -6.63 4.29
N ALA A 103 23.68 -5.44 4.48
CA ALA A 103 23.31 -4.49 3.44
C ALA A 103 24.27 -3.29 3.33
N ILE A 104 25.37 -3.26 4.10
CA ILE A 104 26.27 -2.10 4.23
C ILE A 104 26.85 -1.64 2.89
N ASN A 105 26.94 -2.51 1.87
CA ASN A 105 27.44 -2.17 0.52
C ASN A 105 26.43 -2.41 -0.61
N LYS A 106 25.14 -2.56 -0.30
CA LYS A 106 24.10 -2.79 -1.32
C LYS A 106 23.30 -1.51 -1.60
N ALA A 107 22.90 -1.37 -2.86
CA ALA A 107 21.95 -0.35 -3.29
C ALA A 107 20.68 -0.43 -2.43
N ALA A 108 20.06 0.72 -2.19
CA ALA A 108 18.82 0.77 -1.45
C ALA A 108 17.73 -0.02 -2.20
N ASN A 109 16.93 -0.79 -1.46
CA ASN A 109 15.88 -1.62 -2.03
C ASN A 109 14.56 -1.39 -1.28
N PRO A 110 13.43 -1.49 -1.98
CA PRO A 110 12.14 -1.46 -1.32
C PRO A 110 11.97 -2.70 -0.45
N LEU A 111 11.03 -2.62 0.49
CA LEU A 111 10.62 -3.76 1.30
C LEU A 111 10.14 -4.91 0.40
N SER A 112 10.40 -6.14 0.80
CA SER A 112 10.05 -7.29 -0.04
C SER A 112 8.53 -7.57 -0.03
N ARG A 113 7.99 -7.95 -1.19
CA ARG A 113 6.58 -8.41 -1.30
C ARG A 113 6.29 -9.59 -0.37
N ARG A 114 7.27 -10.46 -0.16
CA ARG A 114 7.16 -11.63 0.72
C ARG A 114 6.93 -11.19 2.17
N SER A 115 7.71 -10.23 2.66
CA SER A 115 7.59 -9.69 4.01
C SER A 115 6.20 -9.09 4.26
N VAL A 116 5.69 -8.30 3.32
CA VAL A 116 4.33 -7.73 3.44
C VAL A 116 3.27 -8.83 3.40
N SER A 117 3.41 -9.80 2.49
CA SER A 117 2.46 -10.91 2.39
C SER A 117 2.42 -11.76 3.66
N GLN A 118 3.57 -12.01 4.29
CA GLN A 118 3.65 -12.75 5.55
C GLN A 118 3.00 -11.96 6.69
N ALA A 119 3.30 -10.67 6.82
CA ALA A 119 2.67 -9.81 7.84
C ALA A 119 1.14 -9.79 7.68
N PHE A 120 0.64 -9.62 6.45
CA PHE A 120 -0.80 -9.58 6.22
C PHE A 120 -1.46 -10.94 6.45
N SER A 121 -0.80 -12.04 6.10
CA SER A 121 -1.34 -13.38 6.36
C SER A 121 -1.42 -13.66 7.87
N SER A 122 -0.37 -13.30 8.62
CA SER A 122 -0.33 -13.44 10.08
C SER A 122 -1.45 -12.67 10.77
N ILE A 123 -1.69 -11.40 10.39
CA ILE A 123 -2.82 -10.63 10.93
C ILE A 123 -4.16 -11.22 10.47
N GLY A 124 -4.24 -11.69 9.23
CA GLY A 124 -5.43 -12.37 8.71
C GLY A 124 -5.80 -13.61 9.53
N GLU A 125 -4.82 -14.43 9.90
CA GLU A 125 -5.01 -15.57 10.80
C GLU A 125 -5.49 -15.14 12.19
N GLU A 126 -4.87 -14.11 12.79
CA GLU A 126 -5.24 -13.58 14.12
C GLU A 126 -6.72 -13.13 14.17
N ILE A 127 -7.24 -12.53 13.10
CA ILE A 127 -8.62 -12.05 13.04
C ILE A 127 -9.56 -12.99 12.25
N SER A 128 -9.11 -14.19 11.88
CA SER A 128 -9.85 -15.15 11.05
C SER A 128 -10.43 -14.54 9.76
N PHE A 129 -9.65 -13.69 9.09
CA PHE A 129 -10.01 -13.02 7.84
C PHE A 129 -8.98 -13.35 6.74
N PRO A 130 -9.41 -13.67 5.51
CA PRO A 130 -8.49 -13.93 4.39
C PRO A 130 -7.85 -12.64 3.89
N LEU A 131 -6.89 -12.13 4.67
CA LEU A 131 -6.14 -10.91 4.44
C LEU A 131 -4.91 -11.21 3.57
N GLY A 132 -4.70 -10.42 2.54
CA GLY A 132 -3.47 -10.44 1.78
C GLY A 132 -3.24 -9.16 1.03
N THR A 133 -2.15 -9.10 0.26
CA THR A 133 -1.70 -7.85 -0.36
C THR A 133 -2.72 -7.23 -1.33
N HIS A 134 -3.52 -8.06 -2.01
CA HIS A 134 -4.62 -7.60 -2.85
C HIS A 134 -5.86 -7.12 -2.08
N SER A 135 -5.97 -7.42 -0.78
CA SER A 135 -7.09 -6.96 0.05
C SER A 135 -7.17 -5.44 0.10
N MET A 136 -6.06 -4.71 0.19
CA MET A 136 -6.05 -3.24 0.16
C MET A 136 -6.77 -2.68 -1.07
N ARG A 137 -6.42 -3.22 -2.23
CA ARG A 137 -6.99 -2.84 -3.53
C ARG A 137 -8.47 -3.22 -3.65
N LYS A 138 -8.85 -4.43 -3.20
CA LYS A 138 -10.24 -4.87 -3.16
C LYS A 138 -11.08 -4.03 -2.19
N THR A 139 -10.55 -3.70 -1.02
CA THR A 139 -11.15 -2.82 0.00
C THR A 139 -11.49 -1.46 -0.60
N ARG A 140 -10.53 -0.80 -1.25
CA ARG A 140 -10.78 0.51 -1.87
C ARG A 140 -11.81 0.44 -2.98
N GLY A 141 -11.74 -0.57 -3.84
CA GLY A 141 -12.74 -0.81 -4.89
C GLY A 141 -14.15 -1.00 -4.34
N TYR A 142 -14.29 -1.79 -3.28
CA TYR A 142 -15.56 -2.02 -2.60
C TYR A 142 -16.15 -0.73 -2.01
N HIS A 143 -15.36 0.06 -1.27
CA HIS A 143 -15.85 1.30 -0.65
C HIS A 143 -16.19 2.36 -1.69
N LEU A 144 -15.42 2.46 -2.78
CA LEU A 144 -15.74 3.36 -3.88
C LEU A 144 -17.05 2.94 -4.57
N TYR A 145 -17.22 1.66 -4.89
CA TYR A 145 -18.46 1.18 -5.47
C TYR A 145 -19.65 1.42 -4.54
N LYS A 146 -19.48 1.19 -3.24
CA LYS A 146 -20.56 1.36 -2.26
C LYS A 146 -21.02 2.83 -2.20
N SER A 147 -20.11 3.79 -2.33
CA SER A 147 -20.45 5.22 -2.27
C SER A 147 -20.94 5.79 -3.59
N THR A 148 -20.45 5.31 -4.75
CA THR A 148 -20.80 5.90 -6.06
C THR A 148 -21.80 5.06 -6.86
N LYS A 149 -21.93 3.77 -6.55
CA LYS A 149 -22.68 2.77 -7.35
C LYS A 149 -22.25 2.74 -8.83
N ASP A 150 -21.04 3.19 -9.13
CA ASP A 150 -20.50 3.33 -10.48
C ASP A 150 -19.31 2.39 -10.67
N ILE A 151 -19.55 1.29 -11.39
CA ILE A 151 -18.51 0.29 -11.69
C ILE A 151 -17.44 0.83 -12.65
N ALA A 152 -17.80 1.71 -13.58
CA ALA A 152 -16.85 2.31 -14.52
C ALA A 152 -15.84 3.21 -13.78
N ARG A 153 -16.28 3.93 -12.74
CA ARG A 153 -15.39 4.69 -11.86
C ARG A 153 -14.45 3.79 -11.07
N VAL A 154 -14.91 2.63 -10.61
CA VAL A 154 -14.07 1.63 -9.94
C VAL A 154 -13.02 1.05 -10.90
N MET A 155 -13.43 0.68 -12.12
CA MET A 155 -12.52 0.16 -13.15
C MET A 155 -11.45 1.19 -13.52
N ARG A 156 -11.83 2.46 -13.70
CA ARG A 156 -10.91 3.57 -13.95
C ARG A 156 -9.92 3.78 -12.80
N MET A 157 -10.41 3.81 -11.55
CA MET A 157 -9.53 3.94 -10.36
C MET A 157 -8.55 2.77 -10.25
N LEU A 158 -9.03 1.54 -10.50
CA LEU A 158 -8.19 0.35 -10.49
C LEU A 158 -7.30 0.24 -11.74
N ARG A 159 -7.48 1.08 -12.77
CA ARG A 159 -6.70 1.02 -14.01
C ARG A 159 -6.78 -0.37 -14.64
N HIS A 160 -7.96 -0.99 -14.57
CA HIS A 160 -8.24 -2.21 -15.31
C HIS A 160 -8.56 -1.82 -16.75
N SER A 161 -7.74 -2.30 -17.70
CA SER A 161 -8.13 -2.31 -19.11
C SER A 161 -9.27 -3.30 -19.23
N SER A 162 -10.40 -2.86 -19.79
CA SER A 162 -11.43 -3.77 -20.31
C SER A 162 -10.86 -4.67 -21.40
#